data_AF-A0A933ZNC0-F1
#
_entry.id   AF-A0A933ZNC0-F1
#
_cell.length_a   1.000
_cell.length_b   1.000
_cell.length_c   1.000
_cell.angle_alpha   90.00
_cell.angle_beta   90.00
_cell.angle_gamma   90.00
#
_symmetry.space_group_name_H-M   'P 1'
#
loop_
_entity.id
_entity.type
_entity.pdbx_description
1 polymer ?
#
loop_
_entity_poly.entity_id
_entity_poly.type
_entity_poly.pdbx_seq_one_letter_code
_entity_poly.pdbx_strand_id
1 'polypeptide(L)'
;MRRWNGWGDDAETFRLPDTAGPFLEKALGPAEPPRDATLAEVVTQVPASRLPVHPRVSTDAADRVRHARGQSFPDWVALRSGRIG
;
A
#
# COMPACT_ATOMS: atom_id res chain seq x y z
N MET A 1 -11.69 3.78 6.69
CA MET A 1 -11.67 3.49 5.22
C MET A 1 -10.73 2.32 5.00
N ARG A 2 -10.84 1.54 3.91
CA ARG A 2 -9.89 0.44 3.69
C ARG A 2 -8.47 0.99 3.52
N ARG A 3 -7.51 0.45 4.28
CA ARG A 3 -6.08 0.75 4.13
C ARG A 3 -5.65 0.48 2.69
N TRP A 4 -5.02 1.47 2.04
CA TRP A 4 -4.74 1.39 0.60
C TRP A 4 -3.54 0.48 0.26
N ASN A 5 -2.58 0.33 1.18
CA ASN A 5 -1.36 -0.48 1.02
C ASN A 5 -1.24 -1.58 2.09
N GLY A 6 -2.36 -2.08 2.59
CA GLY A 6 -2.38 -3.12 3.61
C GLY A 6 -3.77 -3.67 3.91
N TRP A 7 -3.85 -4.47 4.96
CA TRP A 7 -5.09 -5.09 5.42
C TRP A 7 -5.84 -4.21 6.43
N GLY A 8 -7.16 -4.35 6.45
CA GLY A 8 -8.03 -3.73 7.45
C GLY A 8 -8.40 -2.27 7.19
N ASP A 9 -8.93 -1.63 8.21
CA ASP A 9 -9.28 -0.22 8.19
C ASP A 9 -8.05 0.66 8.46
N ASP A 10 -7.99 1.83 7.83
CA ASP A 10 -6.92 2.82 8.03
C ASP A 10 -7.02 3.55 9.37
N ALA A 11 -8.19 3.57 10.01
CA ALA A 11 -8.38 4.09 11.36
C ALA A 11 -7.88 3.11 12.44
N GLU A 12 -7.75 1.82 12.12
CA GLU A 12 -7.27 0.81 13.05
C GLU A 12 -5.75 0.69 12.99
N THR A 13 -5.10 1.03 14.11
CA THR A 13 -3.67 0.79 14.30
C THR A 13 -3.49 -0.08 15.54
N PHE A 14 -3.04 -1.32 15.32
CA PHE A 14 -2.68 -2.20 16.43
C PHE A 14 -1.29 -1.85 16.93
N ARG A 15 -1.20 -1.39 18.18
CA ARG A 15 0.09 -1.16 18.83
C ARG A 15 0.73 -2.50 19.18
N LEU A 16 1.96 -2.70 18.72
CA LEU A 16 2.76 -3.83 19.16
C LEU A 16 3.15 -3.66 20.63
N PRO A 17 3.15 -4.74 21.45
CA PRO A 17 3.72 -4.69 22.79
C PRO A 17 5.19 -4.26 22.75
N ASP A 18 5.66 -3.57 23.79
CA ASP A 18 7.04 -3.09 23.87
C ASP A 18 8.09 -4.22 23.79
N THR A 19 7.70 -5.46 24.12
CA THR A 19 8.54 -6.65 24.05
C THR A 19 8.71 -7.21 22.63
N ALA A 20 7.88 -6.82 21.66
CA ALA A 20 7.89 -7.38 20.31
C ALA A 20 9.16 -7.00 19.53
N GLY A 21 9.63 -5.75 19.67
CA GLY A 21 10.84 -5.27 19.00
C GLY A 21 12.09 -6.08 19.41
N PRO A 22 12.43 -6.14 20.71
CA PRO A 22 13.57 -6.93 21.21
C PRO A 22 13.49 -8.42 20.85
N PHE A 23 12.28 -8.99 20.85
CA PHE A 23 12.07 -10.38 20.45
C PHE A 23 12.43 -10.60 18.97
N LEU A 24 11.95 -9.73 18.07
CA LEU A 24 12.22 -9.83 16.64
C LEU A 24 13.69 -9.61 16.31
N GLU A 25 14.35 -8.63 16.95
CA GLU A 25 15.78 -8.37 16.75
C GLU A 25 16.65 -9.56 17.20
N LYS A 26 16.31 -10.20 18.31
CA LYS A 26 16.98 -11.42 18.75
C LYS A 26 16.83 -12.58 17.76
N ALA A 27 15.67 -12.70 17.11
CA ALA A 27 15.37 -13.81 16.21
C ALA A 27 15.88 -13.61 14.78
N LEU A 28 15.85 -12.38 14.27
CA LEU A 28 16.11 -12.03 12.86
C LEU A 28 17.39 -11.21 12.68
N GLY A 29 17.95 -10.65 13.75
CA GLY A 29 19.05 -9.70 13.72
C GLY A 29 18.60 -8.24 13.54
N PRO A 30 19.56 -7.31 13.46
CA PRO A 30 19.26 -5.90 13.22
C PRO A 30 18.62 -5.72 11.83
N ALA A 31 17.68 -4.79 11.73
CA ALA A 31 17.00 -4.47 10.47
C ALA A 31 16.88 -2.95 10.29
N GLU A 32 16.89 -2.53 9.03
CA GLU A 32 16.57 -1.16 8.65
C GLU A 32 15.12 -1.12 8.14
N PRO A 33 14.24 -0.29 8.74
CA PRO A 33 12.84 -0.22 8.32
C PRO A 33 12.75 0.37 6.90
N PRO A 34 12.02 -0.28 5.97
CA PRO A 34 11.83 0.29 4.64
C PRO A 34 10.95 1.54 4.71
N ARG A 35 11.13 2.45 3.75
CA ARG A 35 10.22 3.58 3.55
C ARG A 35 9.00 3.11 2.75
N ASP A 36 7.83 3.14 3.38
CA ASP A 36 6.57 2.97 2.67
C ASP A 36 6.34 4.17 1.73
N ALA A 37 6.01 3.90 0.47
CA ALA A 37 5.48 4.89 -0.44
C ALA A 37 4.12 5.40 0.07
N THR A 38 3.82 6.66 -0.17
CA THR A 38 2.51 7.26 0.09
C THR A 38 1.59 7.09 -1.12
N LEU A 39 0.27 7.11 -0.88
CA LEU A 39 -0.70 7.06 -1.99
C LEU A 39 -0.49 8.22 -2.96
N ALA A 40 -0.19 9.41 -2.46
CA ALA A 40 0.06 10.60 -3.29
C ALA A 40 1.25 10.39 -4.24
N GLU A 41 2.39 9.87 -3.73
CA GLU A 41 3.55 9.55 -4.56
C GLU A 41 3.22 8.52 -5.65
N VAL A 42 2.41 7.51 -5.33
CA VAL A 42 2.02 6.49 -6.31
C VAL A 42 1.06 7.05 -7.35
N VAL A 43 0.10 7.87 -6.94
CA VAL A 43 -0.88 8.52 -7.84
C VAL A 43 -0.18 9.37 -8.90
N THR A 44 0.93 10.04 -8.57
CA THR A 44 1.70 10.85 -9.55
C THR A 44 2.32 10.02 -10.68
N GLN A 45 2.47 8.70 -10.48
CA GLN A 45 3.05 7.78 -11.46
C GLN A 45 1.98 7.17 -12.38
N VAL A 46 0.70 7.41 -12.10
CA VAL A 46 -0.40 6.81 -12.84
C VAL A 46 -0.57 7.54 -14.19
N PRO A 47 -0.42 6.86 -15.33
CA PRO A 47 -0.63 7.48 -16.62
C PRO A 47 -2.10 7.86 -16.80
N ALA A 48 -2.36 8.88 -17.63
CA ALA A 48 -3.71 9.29 -17.99
C ALA A 48 -4.53 8.10 -18.51
N SER A 49 -5.81 8.05 -18.16
CA SER A 49 -6.69 7.01 -18.66
C SER A 49 -6.81 7.09 -20.18
N ARG A 50 -6.79 5.92 -20.83
CA ARG A 50 -7.02 5.78 -22.28
C ARG A 50 -8.48 5.48 -22.62
N LEU A 51 -9.35 5.38 -21.61
CA LEU A 51 -10.77 5.07 -21.79
C LEU A 51 -11.57 6.33 -22.16
N PRO A 52 -12.61 6.21 -23.00
CA PRO A 52 -13.55 7.31 -23.23
C PRO A 52 -14.35 7.61 -21.96
N VAL A 53 -14.86 8.85 -21.87
CA VAL A 53 -15.74 9.26 -20.77
C VAL A 53 -17.02 8.42 -20.78
N HIS A 54 -17.32 7.80 -19.65
CA HIS A 54 -18.54 7.02 -19.48
C HIS A 54 -19.10 7.20 -18.05
N PRO A 55 -20.41 7.42 -17.87
CA PRO A 55 -21.00 7.74 -16.56
C PRO A 55 -20.79 6.70 -15.46
N ARG A 56 -20.54 5.43 -15.84
CA ARG A 56 -20.32 4.30 -14.91
C ARG A 56 -18.86 3.91 -14.75
N VAL A 57 -17.92 4.69 -15.28
CA VAL A 57 -16.48 4.39 -15.23
C VAL A 57 -15.77 5.55 -14.54
N SER A 58 -15.08 5.25 -13.44
CA SER A 58 -14.12 6.19 -12.84
C SER A 58 -12.79 6.08 -13.58
N THR A 59 -12.24 7.21 -14.01
CA THR A 59 -10.87 7.32 -14.52
C THR A 59 -9.93 7.98 -13.51
N ASP A 60 -10.39 8.19 -12.27
CA ASP A 60 -9.59 8.77 -11.20
C ASP A 60 -8.34 7.93 -10.91
N ALA A 61 -7.20 8.59 -10.78
CA ALA A 61 -5.93 7.91 -10.61
C ALA A 61 -5.83 7.19 -9.25
N ALA A 62 -6.40 7.77 -8.19
CA ALA A 62 -6.35 7.19 -6.86
C ALA A 62 -7.30 5.99 -6.74
N ASP A 63 -8.47 6.03 -7.38
CA ASP A 63 -9.34 4.87 -7.52
C ASP A 63 -8.63 3.73 -8.26
N ARG A 64 -7.97 4.03 -9.38
CA ARG A 64 -7.25 3.01 -10.15
C ARG A 64 -6.13 2.35 -9.35
N VAL A 65 -5.37 3.09 -8.54
CA VAL A 65 -4.35 2.52 -7.65
C VAL A 65 -4.98 1.58 -6.62
N ARG A 66 -6.09 1.98 -5.98
CA ARG A 66 -6.79 1.16 -4.98
C ARG A 66 -7.37 -0.16 -5.51
N HIS A 67 -7.48 -0.30 -6.83
CA HIS A 67 -7.99 -1.48 -7.52
C HIS A 67 -6.94 -2.18 -8.41
N ALA A 68 -5.68 -1.74 -8.40
CA ALA A 68 -4.63 -2.28 -9.27
C ALA A 68 -4.05 -3.61 -8.76
N ARG A 69 -4.20 -3.90 -7.46
CA ARG A 69 -3.54 -5.02 -6.78
C ARG A 69 -4.48 -5.75 -5.83
N GLY A 70 -4.18 -7.03 -5.63
CA GLY A 70 -5.02 -7.98 -4.90
C GLY A 70 -4.76 -7.99 -3.40
N GLN A 71 -4.71 -9.24 -2.87
CA GLN A 71 -4.46 -9.83 -1.54
C GLN A 71 -3.04 -10.26 -1.11
N SER A 72 -2.15 -10.43 -2.08
CA SER A 72 -1.05 -11.38 -1.94
C SER A 72 0.24 -10.74 -1.41
N PHE A 73 1.16 -11.52 -0.85
CA PHE A 73 2.47 -10.99 -0.46
C PHE A 73 3.17 -10.13 -1.53
N PRO A 74 3.30 -10.55 -2.81
CA PRO A 74 3.92 -9.70 -3.83
C PRO A 74 3.11 -8.42 -4.13
N ASP A 75 1.79 -8.46 -4.03
CA ASP A 75 0.97 -7.25 -4.15
C ASP A 75 1.30 -6.25 -3.02
N TRP A 76 1.68 -6.72 -1.83
CA TRP A 76 1.87 -5.89 -0.63
C TRP A 76 3.19 -5.18 -0.78
N VAL A 77 4.19 -5.92 -1.24
CA VAL A 77 5.48 -5.37 -1.63
C VAL A 77 5.32 -4.32 -2.73
N ALA A 78 4.52 -4.58 -3.77
CA ALA A 78 4.26 -3.60 -4.82
C ALA A 78 3.62 -2.31 -4.28
N LEU A 79 2.55 -2.43 -3.48
CA LEU A 79 1.85 -1.29 -2.88
C LEU A 79 2.75 -0.48 -1.93
N ARG A 80 3.47 -1.16 -1.03
CA ARG A 80 4.36 -0.52 -0.04
C ARG A 80 5.61 0.10 -0.66
N SER A 81 6.17 -0.51 -1.70
CA SER A 81 7.32 0.05 -2.42
C SER A 81 6.94 1.13 -3.44
N GLY A 82 5.65 1.29 -3.75
CA GLY A 82 5.15 2.16 -4.83
C GLY A 82 5.41 1.62 -6.24
N ARG A 83 5.97 0.41 -6.38
CA ARG A 83 6.26 -0.23 -7.67
C ARG A 83 5.05 -1.03 -8.14
N ILE A 84 4.00 -0.31 -8.55
CA ILE A 84 2.71 -0.92 -8.89
C ILE A 84 2.76 -1.73 -10.18
N GLY A 85 3.70 -1.46 -11.09
CA GLY A 85 3.82 -2.14 -12.40
C GLY A 85 3.49 -1.24 -13.57
#